data_AF-A0A922E9E7-F1
#
_entry.id   AF-A0A922E9E7-F1
#
_cell.length_a   1.000
_cell.length_b   1.000
_cell.length_c   1.000
_cell.angle_alpha   90.00
_cell.angle_beta   90.00
_cell.angle_gamma   90.00
#
_symmetry.space_group_name_H-M   'P 1'
#
loop_
_entity.id
_entity.type
_entity.pdbx_description
1 polymer ?
#
loop_
_entity_poly.entity_id
_entity_poly.type
_entity_poly.pdbx_seq_one_letter_code
_entity_poly.pdbx_strand_id
1 'polypeptide(L)'
;MSGLGLETVSGLRISAENRIESVARNIISRSGVTNLGNDLTNSFLLQCFSLALARSGLVSSKAPLLICLASALLTEIFPLRRLYTKLLDFPHANSVRLRHDEVKKHVDSVPFKEAGVITGVFCNLYTSVDVESKCVVENLLWDYCQDIYLGHRRAALLLQGREDELLRDMEKIAESAFLMVVFFALAVTKYKLNTKFSQETHKDIPVRILVSFSCLEYFRRIRLPEYMDTIRGVVGSVQENESAIVSFVESMPSYTDLTNGPDLCSSQKMEYVWYKDGVQTARILFYLRVIPTCIERVPIFVLRKVVAPTMFLHMGHPNGKVARASHSMFSALISSGKDSDQDERVSLKEQLAFYYMQRSLSGYPSITPFEGMASGVAALVHYLPAGSPAIFYCVHSLVEKANTLCSDIFSQEVSMGKNWHGESEPCKKILDLLLRLISLVDIQVLPHLMKLLAQLVVQLPKDGQNMVLNELYSQVAESDDVTRKPSLVSWLQSLSYLCAQAASGSATYKGMERVNMTSAWSTDSLSLTKLNARL
;
A
#
# COMPACT_ATOMS: atom_id res chain seq x y z
N MET A 1 3.60 -30.03 -49.12
CA MET A 1 4.30 -31.22 -48.57
C MET A 1 3.36 -32.41 -48.68
N SER A 2 3.82 -33.54 -49.22
CA SER A 2 3.02 -34.76 -49.41
C SER A 2 2.65 -35.43 -48.08
N GLY A 3 1.51 -36.13 -48.02
CA GLY A 3 0.97 -36.73 -46.80
C GLY A 3 1.93 -37.65 -46.04
N LEU A 4 2.77 -38.42 -46.75
CA LEU A 4 3.80 -39.30 -46.14
C LEU A 4 4.88 -38.54 -45.35
N GLY A 5 5.26 -37.34 -45.81
CA GLY A 5 6.26 -36.52 -45.10
C GLY A 5 5.70 -35.95 -43.80
N LEU A 6 4.40 -35.66 -43.76
CA LEU A 6 3.72 -35.15 -42.57
C LEU A 6 3.57 -36.23 -41.49
N GLU A 7 3.27 -37.47 -41.89
CA GLU A 7 3.16 -38.63 -40.98
C GLU A 7 4.50 -39.04 -40.37
N THR A 8 5.59 -38.97 -41.15
CA THR A 8 6.93 -39.27 -40.62
C THR A 8 7.36 -38.22 -39.59
N VAL A 9 7.10 -36.95 -39.87
CA VAL A 9 7.41 -35.84 -38.95
C VAL A 9 6.56 -35.91 -37.68
N SER A 10 5.28 -36.29 -37.78
CA SER A 10 4.42 -36.46 -36.60
C SER A 10 4.88 -37.64 -35.73
N GLY A 11 5.28 -38.77 -36.33
CA GLY A 11 5.83 -39.92 -35.61
C GLY A 11 7.12 -39.59 -34.86
N LEU A 12 8.03 -38.85 -35.50
CA LEU A 12 9.28 -38.38 -34.86
C LEU A 12 9.00 -37.44 -33.68
N ARG A 13 8.02 -36.54 -33.83
CA ARG A 13 7.61 -35.63 -32.75
C ARG A 13 7.05 -36.38 -31.55
N ILE A 14 6.15 -37.34 -31.77
CA ILE A 14 5.58 -38.16 -30.67
C ILE A 14 6.68 -38.94 -29.95
N SER A 15 7.62 -39.53 -30.70
CA SER A 15 8.77 -40.26 -30.13
C SER A 15 9.64 -39.33 -29.28
N ALA A 16 9.93 -38.12 -29.76
CA ALA A 16 10.71 -37.12 -29.02
C ALA A 16 9.98 -36.67 -27.74
N GLU A 17 8.68 -36.36 -27.81
CA GLU A 17 7.87 -35.98 -26.66
C GLU A 17 7.80 -37.08 -25.60
N ASN A 18 7.73 -38.36 -26.01
CA ASN A 18 7.74 -39.50 -25.09
C ASN A 18 9.10 -39.69 -24.39
N ARG A 19 10.20 -39.45 -25.10
CA ARG A 19 11.54 -39.46 -24.49
C ARG A 19 11.73 -38.33 -23.49
N ILE A 20 11.31 -37.12 -23.85
CA ILE A 20 11.35 -35.94 -22.98
C ILE A 20 10.52 -36.18 -21.72
N GLU A 21 9.33 -36.77 -21.86
CA GLU A 21 8.50 -37.16 -20.71
C GLU A 21 9.18 -38.22 -19.83
N SER A 22 9.79 -39.24 -20.40
CA SER A 22 10.50 -40.28 -19.64
C SER A 22 11.64 -39.68 -18.80
N VAL A 23 12.39 -38.73 -19.37
CA VAL A 23 13.42 -37.97 -18.66
C VAL A 23 12.79 -37.15 -17.53
N ALA A 24 11.70 -36.42 -17.80
CA ALA A 24 11.00 -35.63 -16.79
C ALA A 24 10.53 -36.49 -15.60
N ARG A 25 9.94 -37.66 -15.85
CA ARG A 25 9.53 -38.61 -14.79
C ARG A 25 10.72 -39.08 -13.96
N ASN A 26 11.87 -39.33 -14.58
CA ASN A 26 13.08 -39.76 -13.90
C ASN A 26 13.66 -38.66 -13.00
N ILE A 27 13.65 -37.40 -13.46
CA ILE A 27 14.09 -36.26 -12.64
C ILE A 27 13.20 -36.13 -11.39
N ILE A 28 11.87 -36.21 -11.57
CA ILE A 28 10.90 -36.12 -10.48
C ILE A 28 11.08 -37.26 -9.47
N SER A 29 11.27 -38.50 -9.93
CA SER A 29 11.40 -39.66 -9.06
C SER A 29 12.70 -39.69 -8.25
N ARG A 30 13.81 -39.19 -8.81
CA ARG A 30 15.12 -39.20 -8.15
C ARG A 30 15.25 -38.15 -7.04
N SER A 31 14.66 -36.98 -7.25
CA SER A 31 14.97 -35.81 -6.41
C SER A 31 13.78 -35.33 -5.59
N GLY A 32 12.55 -35.79 -5.86
CA GLY A 32 11.34 -35.30 -5.22
C GLY A 32 11.03 -33.84 -5.59
N VAL A 33 9.76 -33.50 -5.78
CA VAL A 33 9.32 -32.22 -6.38
C VAL A 33 9.91 -30.96 -5.67
N THR A 34 10.25 -31.06 -4.39
CA THR A 34 10.75 -29.94 -3.57
C THR A 34 12.28 -29.82 -3.48
N ASN A 35 13.05 -30.82 -3.93
CA ASN A 35 14.50 -30.88 -3.71
C ASN A 35 15.34 -30.95 -5.02
N LEU A 36 14.76 -30.59 -6.17
CA LEU A 36 15.39 -30.71 -7.51
C LEU A 36 16.68 -29.88 -7.71
N GLY A 37 17.00 -28.92 -6.83
CA GLY A 37 18.07 -27.94 -7.03
C GLY A 37 19.48 -28.32 -6.53
N ASN A 38 19.66 -29.48 -5.86
CA ASN A 38 20.94 -29.81 -5.20
C ASN A 38 21.88 -30.73 -6.03
N ASP A 39 21.37 -31.40 -7.07
CA ASP A 39 22.18 -32.24 -7.96
C ASP A 39 22.54 -31.46 -9.24
N LEU A 40 23.84 -31.26 -9.49
CA LEU A 40 24.38 -30.60 -10.67
C LEU A 40 23.86 -31.22 -11.98
N THR A 41 23.65 -32.54 -11.98
CA THR A 41 23.16 -33.28 -13.15
C THR A 41 21.71 -32.89 -13.44
N ASN A 42 20.87 -32.81 -12.39
CA ASN A 42 19.47 -32.45 -12.54
C ASN A 42 19.31 -30.97 -12.90
N SER A 43 20.12 -30.09 -12.31
CA SER A 43 20.16 -28.65 -12.66
C SER A 43 20.44 -28.43 -14.15
N PHE A 44 21.47 -29.09 -14.70
CA PHE A 44 21.78 -29.01 -16.13
C PHE A 44 20.65 -29.56 -17.01
N LEU A 45 20.09 -30.72 -16.64
CA LEU A 45 18.98 -31.32 -17.37
C LEU A 45 17.73 -30.43 -17.39
N LEU A 46 17.40 -29.77 -16.28
CA LEU A 46 16.28 -28.83 -16.19
C LEU A 46 16.46 -27.62 -17.12
N GLN A 47 17.68 -27.08 -17.20
CA GLN A 47 17.99 -25.97 -18.11
C GLN A 47 17.88 -26.39 -19.59
N CYS A 48 18.43 -27.55 -19.94
CA CYS A 48 18.28 -28.10 -21.30
C CYS A 48 16.82 -28.38 -21.63
N PHE A 49 16.08 -28.94 -20.67
CA PHE A 49 14.67 -29.27 -20.80
C PHE A 49 13.81 -28.01 -21.03
N SER A 50 14.00 -26.95 -20.24
CA SER A 50 13.24 -25.71 -20.38
C SER A 50 13.50 -25.02 -21.72
N LEU A 51 14.76 -24.98 -22.16
CA LEU A 51 15.14 -24.42 -23.46
C LEU A 51 14.61 -25.26 -24.63
N ALA A 52 14.69 -26.58 -24.52
CA ALA A 52 14.15 -27.47 -25.53
C ALA A 52 12.65 -27.23 -25.71
N LEU A 53 11.87 -27.19 -24.62
CA LEU A 53 10.44 -26.94 -24.68
C LEU A 53 10.11 -25.54 -25.23
N ALA A 54 10.84 -24.50 -24.80
CA ALA A 54 10.65 -23.14 -25.31
C ALA A 54 10.84 -23.03 -26.83
N ARG A 55 11.75 -23.83 -27.39
CA ARG A 55 12.08 -23.81 -28.82
C ARG A 55 11.35 -24.86 -29.66
N SER A 56 10.59 -25.77 -29.03
CA SER A 56 9.92 -26.90 -29.71
C SER A 56 8.51 -26.58 -30.24
N GLY A 57 8.03 -25.34 -30.09
CA GLY A 57 6.67 -24.95 -30.50
C GLY A 57 5.60 -25.56 -29.57
N LEU A 58 4.45 -25.95 -30.13
CA LEU A 58 3.41 -26.63 -29.36
C LEU A 58 3.93 -28.00 -28.87
N VAL A 59 3.70 -28.35 -27.61
CA VAL A 59 4.07 -29.66 -27.04
C VAL A 59 2.84 -30.27 -26.39
N SER A 60 2.68 -31.59 -26.46
CA SER A 60 1.58 -32.26 -25.77
C SER A 60 1.62 -31.98 -24.26
N SER A 61 0.44 -31.69 -23.69
CA SER A 61 0.32 -31.32 -22.29
C SER A 61 0.39 -32.57 -21.40
N LYS A 62 1.51 -32.76 -20.72
CA LYS A 62 1.73 -33.88 -19.79
C LYS A 62 2.20 -33.38 -18.44
N ALA A 63 1.66 -33.96 -17.36
CA ALA A 63 1.95 -33.54 -15.98
C ALA A 63 3.45 -33.51 -15.60
N PRO A 64 4.27 -34.52 -15.94
CA PRO A 64 5.71 -34.48 -15.64
C PRO A 64 6.42 -33.30 -16.28
N LEU A 65 5.96 -32.86 -17.46
CA LEU A 65 6.55 -31.72 -18.16
C LEU A 65 6.24 -30.41 -17.45
N LEU A 66 5.00 -30.25 -16.97
CA LEU A 66 4.59 -29.07 -16.21
C LEU A 66 5.40 -28.93 -14.91
N ILE A 67 5.56 -30.03 -14.17
CA ILE A 67 6.29 -30.04 -12.89
C ILE A 67 7.79 -29.75 -13.10
N CYS A 68 8.42 -30.35 -14.12
CA CYS A 68 9.82 -30.07 -14.44
C CYS A 68 10.02 -28.62 -14.90
N LEU A 69 9.08 -28.07 -15.67
CA LEU A 69 9.17 -26.69 -16.13
C LEU A 69 8.97 -25.69 -14.99
N ALA A 70 8.03 -25.96 -14.07
CA ALA A 70 7.89 -25.21 -12.83
C ALA A 70 9.20 -25.24 -12.04
N SER A 71 9.76 -26.43 -11.83
CA SER A 71 11.03 -26.59 -11.10
C SER A 71 12.17 -25.82 -11.76
N ALA A 72 12.33 -25.93 -13.09
CA ALA A 72 13.33 -25.18 -13.84
C ALA A 72 13.16 -23.66 -13.69
N LEU A 73 11.93 -23.15 -13.72
CA LEU A 73 11.64 -21.73 -13.49
C LEU A 73 12.07 -21.27 -12.10
N LEU A 74 11.73 -22.03 -11.06
CA LEU A 74 11.95 -21.63 -9.66
C LEU A 74 13.37 -21.88 -9.15
N THR A 75 14.11 -22.85 -9.70
CA THR A 75 15.45 -23.22 -9.20
C THR A 75 16.58 -22.83 -10.14
N GLU A 76 16.35 -22.82 -11.46
CA GLU A 76 17.41 -22.60 -12.45
C GLU A 76 17.31 -21.22 -13.10
N ILE A 77 16.13 -20.84 -13.56
CA ILE A 77 15.92 -19.58 -14.31
C ILE A 77 15.82 -18.40 -13.34
N PHE A 78 15.10 -18.58 -12.23
CA PHE A 78 14.98 -17.59 -11.16
C PHE A 78 15.52 -18.16 -9.83
N PRO A 79 16.85 -18.37 -9.68
CA PRO A 79 17.45 -19.06 -8.55
C PRO A 79 17.49 -18.24 -7.25
N LEU A 80 16.51 -17.35 -7.02
CA LEU A 80 16.51 -16.34 -5.95
C LEU A 80 16.59 -16.96 -4.56
N ARG A 81 15.86 -18.04 -4.29
CA ARG A 81 15.94 -18.76 -3.00
C ARG A 81 17.38 -19.20 -2.71
N ARG A 82 18.03 -19.84 -3.68
CA ARG A 82 19.43 -20.29 -3.55
C ARG A 82 20.38 -19.10 -3.37
N LEU A 83 20.18 -18.03 -4.13
CA LEU A 83 21.03 -16.84 -4.06
C LEU A 83 20.91 -16.15 -2.69
N TYR A 84 19.71 -15.98 -2.15
CA TYR A 84 19.50 -15.39 -0.84
C TYR A 84 20.03 -16.27 0.29
N THR A 85 19.80 -17.58 0.25
CA THR A 85 20.37 -18.51 1.25
C THR A 85 21.90 -18.45 1.25
N LYS A 86 22.54 -18.58 0.08
CA LYS A 86 24.00 -18.41 -0.05
C LYS A 86 24.48 -17.06 0.50
N LEU A 87 23.70 -16.00 0.30
CA LEU A 87 24.05 -14.67 0.75
C LEU A 87 24.07 -14.56 2.28
N LEU A 88 23.02 -15.09 2.92
CA LEU A 88 22.78 -15.00 4.35
C LEU A 88 23.66 -15.95 5.17
N ASP A 89 23.99 -17.14 4.64
CA ASP A 89 24.75 -18.15 5.37
C ASP A 89 26.26 -17.84 5.47
N PHE A 90 26.81 -17.02 4.57
CA PHE A 90 28.25 -16.74 4.50
C PHE A 90 28.55 -15.25 4.28
N PRO A 91 28.50 -14.36 5.27
CA PRO A 91 28.61 -12.90 5.04
C PRO A 91 30.03 -12.35 4.75
N HIS A 92 31.04 -13.18 4.44
CA HIS A 92 32.44 -12.72 4.31
C HIS A 92 32.75 -11.97 2.99
N ALA A 93 33.50 -10.86 3.05
CA ALA A 93 33.75 -9.95 1.93
C ALA A 93 34.31 -10.60 0.64
N ASN A 94 35.24 -11.55 0.74
CA ASN A 94 35.78 -12.25 -0.45
C ASN A 94 34.74 -13.12 -1.16
N SER A 95 33.69 -13.54 -0.46
CA SER A 95 32.61 -14.34 -1.02
C SER A 95 31.56 -13.49 -1.75
N VAL A 96 31.49 -12.18 -1.48
CA VAL A 96 30.53 -11.25 -2.10
C VAL A 96 30.90 -10.97 -3.55
N ARG A 97 32.19 -10.75 -3.84
CA ARG A 97 32.67 -10.55 -5.22
C ARG A 97 32.45 -11.78 -6.10
N LEU A 98 32.73 -12.97 -5.59
CA LEU A 98 32.47 -14.24 -6.29
C LEU A 98 30.96 -14.45 -6.55
N ARG A 99 30.09 -14.01 -5.64
CA ARG A 99 28.63 -14.03 -5.83
C ARG A 99 28.16 -13.05 -6.89
N HIS A 100 28.74 -11.86 -6.91
CA HIS A 100 28.42 -10.87 -7.93
C HIS A 100 28.70 -11.40 -9.34
N ASP A 101 29.84 -12.06 -9.54
CA ASP A 101 30.17 -12.67 -10.82
C ASP A 101 29.22 -13.85 -11.18
N GLU A 102 28.77 -14.64 -10.19
CA GLU A 102 27.76 -15.70 -10.39
C GLU A 102 26.42 -15.12 -10.86
N VAL A 103 25.91 -14.08 -10.17
CA VAL A 103 24.63 -13.42 -10.50
C VAL A 103 24.70 -12.76 -11.87
N LYS A 104 25.79 -12.04 -12.17
CA LYS A 104 25.97 -11.37 -13.46
C LYS A 104 26.03 -12.36 -14.61
N LYS A 105 26.79 -13.45 -14.45
CA LYS A 105 26.85 -14.54 -15.44
C LYS A 105 25.47 -15.17 -15.67
N HIS A 106 24.66 -15.29 -14.62
CA HIS A 106 23.30 -15.82 -14.74
C HIS A 106 22.38 -14.89 -15.53
N VAL A 107 22.41 -13.58 -15.24
CA VAL A 107 21.63 -12.57 -15.99
C VAL A 107 22.01 -12.57 -17.48
N ASP A 108 23.28 -12.84 -17.79
CA ASP A 108 23.75 -12.95 -19.18
C ASP A 108 23.48 -14.31 -19.84
N SER A 109 23.00 -15.29 -19.08
CA SER A 109 22.77 -16.65 -19.55
C SER A 109 21.59 -16.78 -20.53
N VAL A 110 21.66 -17.78 -21.40
CA VAL A 110 20.59 -18.07 -22.37
C VAL A 110 19.25 -18.44 -21.69
N PRO A 111 19.22 -19.32 -20.67
CA PRO A 111 17.96 -19.64 -19.96
C PRO A 111 17.25 -18.41 -19.39
N PHE A 112 18.01 -17.46 -18.82
CA PHE A 112 17.41 -16.23 -18.29
C PHE A 112 16.88 -15.32 -19.39
N LYS A 113 17.63 -15.16 -20.50
CA LYS A 113 17.18 -14.36 -21.66
C LYS A 113 15.92 -14.93 -22.33
N GLU A 114 15.70 -16.24 -22.24
CA GLU A 114 14.49 -16.91 -22.77
C GLU A 114 13.38 -17.10 -21.73
N ALA A 115 13.52 -16.56 -20.51
CA ALA A 115 12.58 -16.80 -19.41
C ALA A 115 11.12 -16.47 -19.75
N GLY A 116 10.88 -15.44 -20.57
CA GLY A 116 9.53 -15.07 -21.04
C GLY A 116 8.90 -16.14 -21.94
N VAL A 117 9.67 -16.71 -22.86
CA VAL A 117 9.19 -17.79 -23.75
C VAL A 117 8.92 -19.05 -22.96
N ILE A 118 9.83 -19.40 -22.05
CA ILE A 118 9.69 -20.55 -21.14
C ILE A 118 8.43 -20.41 -20.28
N THR A 119 8.19 -19.22 -19.73
CA THR A 119 6.96 -18.88 -18.98
C THR A 119 5.71 -19.04 -19.84
N GLY A 120 5.75 -18.61 -21.10
CA GLY A 120 4.63 -18.77 -22.03
C GLY A 120 4.27 -20.25 -22.25
N VAL A 121 5.27 -21.10 -22.49
CA VAL A 121 5.07 -22.55 -22.62
C VAL A 121 4.53 -23.15 -21.32
N PHE A 122 5.05 -22.71 -20.17
CA PHE A 122 4.58 -23.14 -18.86
C PHE A 122 3.09 -22.84 -18.63
N CYS A 123 2.65 -21.60 -18.90
CA CYS A 123 1.25 -21.22 -18.78
C CYS A 123 0.35 -22.00 -19.76
N ASN A 124 0.82 -22.28 -20.97
CA ASN A 124 0.08 -23.09 -21.95
C ASN A 124 -0.05 -24.56 -21.53
N LEU A 125 0.99 -25.14 -20.92
CA LEU A 125 0.91 -26.49 -20.37
C LEU A 125 -0.05 -26.53 -19.18
N TYR A 126 -0.04 -25.50 -18.33
CA TYR A 126 -0.91 -25.42 -17.16
C TYR A 126 -2.39 -25.56 -17.52
N THR A 127 -2.89 -24.95 -18.62
CA THR A 127 -4.33 -24.99 -18.93
C THR A 127 -4.88 -26.40 -19.15
N SER A 128 -4.05 -27.32 -19.67
CA SER A 128 -4.48 -28.58 -20.26
C SER A 128 -4.12 -29.83 -19.43
N VAL A 129 -3.46 -29.66 -18.28
CA VAL A 129 -3.05 -30.75 -17.36
C VAL A 129 -4.15 -31.03 -16.31
N ASP A 130 -4.08 -32.19 -15.65
CA ASP A 130 -4.98 -32.60 -14.56
C ASP A 130 -4.91 -31.68 -13.33
N VAL A 131 -5.95 -31.74 -12.48
CA VAL A 131 -6.15 -30.85 -11.33
C VAL A 131 -5.12 -31.08 -10.24
N GLU A 132 -4.71 -32.32 -9.99
CA GLU A 132 -3.75 -32.66 -8.95
C GLU A 132 -2.38 -32.04 -9.24
N SER A 133 -1.90 -32.21 -10.46
CA SER A 133 -0.64 -31.64 -10.93
C SER A 133 -0.67 -30.11 -10.95
N LYS A 134 -1.82 -29.51 -11.29
CA LYS A 134 -2.03 -28.05 -11.17
C LYS A 134 -1.87 -27.58 -9.72
N CYS A 135 -2.51 -28.25 -8.77
CA CYS A 135 -2.40 -27.91 -7.34
C CYS A 135 -0.96 -27.98 -6.83
N VAL A 136 -0.19 -28.99 -7.24
CA VAL A 136 1.24 -29.10 -6.89
C VAL A 136 2.01 -27.88 -7.39
N VAL A 137 1.85 -27.53 -8.66
CA VAL A 137 2.56 -26.42 -9.30
C VAL A 137 2.17 -25.06 -8.72
N GLU A 138 0.87 -24.87 -8.46
CA GLU A 138 0.36 -23.68 -7.77
C GLU A 138 1.03 -23.51 -6.40
N ASN A 139 1.07 -24.56 -5.57
CA ASN A 139 1.72 -24.50 -4.25
C ASN A 139 3.20 -24.09 -4.37
N LEU A 140 3.96 -24.71 -5.30
CA LEU A 140 5.36 -24.36 -5.52
C LEU A 140 5.55 -22.88 -5.88
N LEU A 141 4.68 -22.34 -6.73
CA LEU A 141 4.74 -20.93 -7.16
C LEU A 141 4.40 -19.97 -6.02
N TRP A 142 3.36 -20.27 -5.22
CA TRP A 142 2.94 -19.42 -4.11
C TRP A 142 3.96 -19.43 -2.97
N ASP A 143 4.52 -20.60 -2.65
CA ASP A 143 5.58 -20.74 -1.63
C ASP A 143 6.85 -20.00 -2.08
N TYR A 144 7.20 -20.11 -3.36
CA TYR A 144 8.33 -19.39 -3.93
C TYR A 144 8.19 -17.86 -3.82
N CYS A 145 6.99 -17.31 -3.96
CA CYS A 145 6.76 -15.87 -3.78
C CYS A 145 7.05 -15.43 -2.33
N GLN A 146 6.67 -16.25 -1.35
CA GLN A 146 6.96 -15.98 0.06
C GLN A 146 8.47 -16.08 0.34
N ASP A 147 9.14 -17.10 -0.22
CA ASP A 147 10.59 -17.28 -0.11
C ASP A 147 11.35 -16.07 -0.67
N ILE A 148 10.93 -15.54 -1.84
CA ILE A 148 11.51 -14.32 -2.40
C ILE A 148 11.34 -13.15 -1.44
N TYR A 149 10.14 -12.93 -0.92
CA TYR A 149 9.86 -11.82 -0.02
C TYR A 149 10.74 -11.86 1.23
N LEU A 150 10.78 -13.01 1.91
CA LEU A 150 11.56 -13.18 3.15
C LEU A 150 13.06 -13.08 2.88
N GLY A 151 13.54 -13.74 1.82
CA GLY A 151 14.95 -13.73 1.43
C GLY A 151 15.42 -12.34 1.01
N HIS A 152 14.65 -11.67 0.14
CA HIS A 152 15.01 -10.35 -0.36
C HIS A 152 14.94 -9.28 0.72
N ARG A 153 13.92 -9.28 1.60
CA ARG A 153 13.85 -8.33 2.72
C ARG A 153 15.10 -8.41 3.60
N ARG A 154 15.54 -9.61 3.94
CA ARG A 154 16.77 -9.82 4.74
C ARG A 154 18.02 -9.40 3.98
N ALA A 155 18.13 -9.77 2.70
CA ALA A 155 19.27 -9.42 1.86
C ALA A 155 19.38 -7.90 1.65
N ALA A 156 18.26 -7.21 1.39
CA ALA A 156 18.22 -5.77 1.21
C ALA A 156 18.69 -5.03 2.47
N LEU A 157 18.21 -5.43 3.65
CA LEU A 157 18.65 -4.84 4.93
C LEU A 157 20.15 -5.09 5.21
N LEU A 158 20.68 -6.25 4.81
CA LEU A 158 22.10 -6.59 5.03
C LEU A 158 23.05 -5.87 4.07
N LEU A 159 22.63 -5.66 2.82
CA LEU A 159 23.46 -5.07 1.75
C LEU A 159 23.31 -3.55 1.61
N GLN A 160 22.29 -2.95 2.24
CA GLN A 160 21.96 -1.53 2.08
C GLN A 160 23.18 -0.63 2.30
N GLY A 161 23.58 0.10 1.25
CA GLY A 161 24.69 1.07 1.30
C GLY A 161 26.09 0.45 1.32
N ARG A 162 26.21 -0.88 1.14
CA ARG A 162 27.49 -1.59 1.03
C ARG A 162 27.72 -2.15 -0.37
N GLU A 163 26.72 -2.83 -0.94
CA GLU A 163 26.85 -3.65 -2.16
C GLU A 163 25.63 -3.49 -3.07
N ASP A 164 25.34 -2.23 -3.43
CA ASP A 164 24.14 -1.86 -4.20
C ASP A 164 24.13 -2.42 -5.63
N GLU A 165 25.28 -2.80 -6.19
CA GLU A 165 25.35 -3.44 -7.52
C GLU A 165 24.84 -4.90 -7.48
N LEU A 166 25.31 -5.70 -6.51
CA LEU A 166 24.83 -7.07 -6.32
C LEU A 166 23.33 -7.10 -6.05
N LEU A 167 22.84 -6.19 -5.19
CA LEU A 167 21.42 -6.08 -4.90
C LEU A 167 20.62 -5.76 -6.16
N ARG A 168 21.08 -4.80 -6.97
CA ARG A 168 20.43 -4.44 -8.25
C ARG A 168 20.39 -5.60 -9.25
N ASP A 169 21.45 -6.38 -9.36
CA ASP A 169 21.45 -7.53 -10.27
C ASP A 169 20.52 -8.67 -9.79
N MET A 170 20.40 -8.88 -8.46
CA MET A 170 19.38 -9.77 -7.91
C MET A 170 17.96 -9.24 -8.12
N GLU A 171 17.74 -7.93 -7.99
CA GLU A 171 16.45 -7.28 -8.28
C GLU A 171 16.02 -7.52 -9.75
N LYS A 172 16.94 -7.49 -10.74
CA LYS A 172 16.61 -7.82 -12.14
C LYS A 172 16.03 -9.23 -12.32
N ILE A 173 16.59 -10.20 -11.59
CA ILE A 173 16.08 -11.58 -11.59
C ILE A 173 14.68 -11.61 -10.96
N ALA A 174 14.49 -10.92 -9.83
CA ALA A 174 13.22 -10.83 -9.13
C ALA A 174 12.13 -10.07 -9.91
N GLU A 175 12.48 -9.03 -10.67
CA GLU A 175 11.58 -8.34 -11.59
C GLU A 175 11.09 -9.28 -12.69
N SER A 176 11.97 -10.12 -13.23
CA SER A 176 11.60 -11.11 -14.25
C SER A 176 10.75 -12.24 -13.65
N ALA A 177 11.03 -12.67 -12.43
CA ALA A 177 10.20 -13.61 -11.69
C ALA A 177 8.81 -13.03 -11.39
N PHE A 178 8.71 -11.74 -11.05
CA PHE A 178 7.44 -11.04 -10.89
C PHE A 178 6.59 -11.10 -12.17
N LEU A 179 7.18 -10.84 -13.34
CA LEU A 179 6.45 -10.97 -14.62
C LEU A 179 5.91 -12.39 -14.80
N MET A 180 6.74 -13.41 -14.53
CA MET A 180 6.33 -14.81 -14.63
C MET A 180 5.13 -15.12 -13.72
N VAL A 181 5.17 -14.66 -12.46
CA VAL A 181 4.08 -14.86 -11.50
C VAL A 181 2.81 -14.14 -11.93
N VAL A 182 2.90 -12.94 -12.52
CA VAL A 182 1.73 -12.22 -13.04
C VAL A 182 1.06 -12.98 -14.16
N PHE A 183 1.82 -13.47 -15.15
CA PHE A 183 1.25 -14.25 -16.26
C PHE A 183 0.69 -15.60 -15.79
N PHE A 184 1.36 -16.26 -14.84
CA PHE A 184 0.86 -17.50 -14.26
C PHE A 184 -0.43 -17.27 -13.48
N ALA A 185 -0.49 -16.25 -12.62
CA ALA A 185 -1.69 -15.89 -11.87
C ALA A 185 -2.87 -15.55 -12.81
N LEU A 186 -2.61 -14.83 -13.92
CA LEU A 186 -3.62 -14.58 -14.94
C LEU A 186 -4.14 -15.88 -15.56
N ALA A 187 -3.27 -16.85 -15.87
CA ALA A 187 -3.67 -18.15 -16.39
C ALA A 187 -4.50 -18.95 -15.38
N VAL A 188 -4.10 -18.94 -14.10
CA VAL A 188 -4.84 -19.56 -12.99
C VAL A 188 -6.23 -18.93 -12.85
N THR A 189 -6.30 -17.59 -12.83
CA THR A 189 -7.56 -16.84 -12.75
C THR A 189 -8.48 -17.13 -13.93
N LYS A 190 -7.98 -17.08 -15.17
CA LYS A 190 -8.77 -17.38 -16.36
C LYS A 190 -9.31 -18.81 -16.38
N TYR A 191 -8.53 -19.78 -15.89
CA TYR A 191 -8.95 -21.17 -15.85
C TYR A 191 -9.91 -21.46 -14.70
N LYS A 192 -9.55 -21.12 -13.46
CA LYS A 192 -10.31 -21.50 -12.27
C LYS A 192 -11.46 -20.55 -11.98
N LEU A 193 -11.32 -19.23 -12.15
CA LEU A 193 -12.41 -18.29 -11.77
C LEU A 193 -13.52 -18.16 -12.83
N ASN A 194 -13.26 -18.56 -14.08
CA ASN A 194 -14.27 -18.55 -15.15
C ASN A 194 -14.96 -19.90 -15.39
N THR A 195 -14.48 -20.99 -14.75
CA THR A 195 -15.08 -22.33 -14.93
C THR A 195 -15.89 -22.72 -13.71
N LYS A 196 -16.98 -23.48 -13.92
CA LYS A 196 -17.86 -24.01 -12.87
C LYS A 196 -17.18 -25.16 -12.08
N PHE A 197 -15.95 -24.98 -11.62
CA PHE A 197 -15.26 -25.93 -10.75
C PHE A 197 -15.80 -25.85 -9.31
N SER A 198 -15.56 -26.90 -8.52
CA SER A 198 -16.15 -27.12 -7.20
C SER A 198 -15.87 -25.98 -6.20
N GLN A 199 -16.93 -25.49 -5.55
CA GLN A 199 -16.94 -24.29 -4.69
C GLN A 199 -15.97 -24.30 -3.49
N GLU A 200 -15.38 -25.43 -3.09
CA GLU A 200 -14.51 -25.51 -1.91
C GLU A 200 -13.03 -25.26 -2.22
N THR A 201 -12.47 -25.82 -3.30
CA THR A 201 -11.07 -25.60 -3.69
C THR A 201 -10.84 -24.20 -4.29
N HIS A 202 -11.91 -23.48 -4.62
CA HIS A 202 -11.89 -22.11 -5.14
C HIS A 202 -11.58 -21.03 -4.11
N LYS A 203 -11.78 -21.30 -2.82
CA LYS A 203 -11.84 -20.24 -1.80
C LYS A 203 -10.46 -19.67 -1.46
N ASP A 204 -9.43 -20.50 -1.49
CA ASP A 204 -8.08 -20.12 -1.05
C ASP A 204 -7.21 -19.54 -2.17
N ILE A 205 -7.48 -19.90 -3.42
CA ILE A 205 -6.64 -19.52 -4.57
C ILE A 205 -6.62 -18.00 -4.79
N PRO A 206 -7.77 -17.28 -4.77
CA PRO A 206 -7.78 -15.82 -4.83
C PRO A 206 -6.93 -15.17 -3.74
N VAL A 207 -7.02 -15.69 -2.51
CA VAL A 207 -6.23 -15.20 -1.37
C VAL A 207 -4.74 -15.44 -1.62
N ARG A 208 -4.35 -16.64 -2.04
CA ARG A 208 -2.94 -16.97 -2.33
C ARG A 208 -2.36 -16.12 -3.46
N ILE A 209 -3.15 -15.80 -4.49
CA ILE A 209 -2.73 -14.87 -5.55
C ILE A 209 -2.48 -13.48 -4.98
N LEU A 210 -3.42 -12.93 -4.19
CA LEU A 210 -3.24 -11.61 -3.57
C LEU A 210 -2.04 -11.57 -2.61
N VAL A 211 -1.85 -12.62 -1.81
CA VAL A 211 -0.69 -12.74 -0.91
C VAL A 211 0.61 -12.77 -1.71
N SER A 212 0.65 -13.56 -2.80
CA SER A 212 1.81 -13.67 -3.68
C SER A 212 2.14 -12.35 -4.36
N PHE A 213 1.13 -11.60 -4.83
CA PHE A 213 1.32 -10.26 -5.38
C PHE A 213 1.83 -9.29 -4.32
N SER A 214 1.34 -9.36 -3.08
CA SER A 214 1.85 -8.54 -1.99
C SER A 214 3.35 -8.81 -1.70
N CYS A 215 3.78 -10.06 -1.80
CA CYS A 215 5.17 -10.47 -1.61
C CYS A 215 6.12 -9.91 -2.67
N LEU A 216 5.62 -9.66 -3.89
CA LEU A 216 6.43 -9.20 -5.03
C LEU A 216 6.21 -7.73 -5.39
N GLU A 217 5.34 -6.99 -4.68
CA GLU A 217 5.00 -5.60 -5.01
C GLU A 217 6.23 -4.68 -5.08
N TYR A 218 7.28 -4.98 -4.31
CA TYR A 218 8.54 -4.22 -4.34
C TYR A 218 9.20 -4.20 -5.73
N PHE A 219 9.11 -5.30 -6.48
CA PHE A 219 9.70 -5.45 -7.81
C PHE A 219 8.81 -4.89 -8.93
N ARG A 220 7.65 -4.34 -8.60
CA ARG A 220 6.73 -3.79 -9.60
C ARG A 220 7.26 -2.46 -10.13
N ARG A 221 8.04 -2.52 -11.22
CA ARG A 221 8.51 -1.33 -11.96
C ARG A 221 7.61 -0.95 -13.14
N ILE A 222 6.92 -1.93 -13.72
CA ILE A 222 6.10 -1.76 -14.94
C ILE A 222 4.61 -1.81 -14.59
N ARG A 223 3.82 -0.95 -15.23
CA ARG A 223 2.35 -1.02 -15.17
C ARG A 223 1.87 -2.05 -16.19
N LEU A 224 1.40 -3.19 -15.70
CA LEU A 224 0.86 -4.27 -16.52
C LEU A 224 -0.66 -4.31 -16.37
N PRO A 225 -1.44 -4.27 -17.47
CA PRO A 225 -2.89 -4.45 -17.39
C PRO A 225 -3.26 -5.83 -16.82
N GLU A 226 -2.51 -6.88 -17.16
CA GLU A 226 -2.72 -8.25 -16.69
C GLU A 226 -2.71 -8.36 -15.16
N TYR A 227 -1.83 -7.59 -14.51
CA TYR A 227 -1.75 -7.52 -13.06
C TYR A 227 -3.02 -6.89 -12.46
N MET A 228 -3.51 -5.79 -13.04
CA MET A 228 -4.70 -5.10 -12.55
C MET A 228 -5.98 -5.90 -12.80
N ASP A 229 -6.07 -6.55 -13.96
CA ASP A 229 -7.20 -7.41 -14.33
C ASP A 229 -7.27 -8.65 -13.42
N THR A 230 -6.11 -9.24 -13.11
CA THR A 230 -6.02 -10.35 -12.15
C THR A 230 -6.50 -9.91 -10.77
N ILE A 231 -6.01 -8.77 -10.25
CA ILE A 231 -6.45 -8.23 -8.95
C ILE A 231 -7.96 -8.02 -8.93
N ARG A 232 -8.52 -7.37 -9.97
CA ARG A 232 -9.97 -7.11 -10.02
C ARG A 232 -10.78 -8.41 -10.03
N GLY A 233 -10.34 -9.40 -10.80
CA GLY A 233 -10.97 -10.72 -10.85
C GLY A 233 -10.94 -11.44 -9.51
N VAL A 234 -9.78 -11.53 -8.86
CA VAL A 234 -9.65 -12.26 -7.59
C VAL A 234 -10.32 -11.52 -6.43
N VAL A 235 -10.29 -10.19 -6.40
CA VAL A 235 -10.94 -9.39 -5.35
C VAL A 235 -12.45 -9.60 -5.38
N GLY A 236 -13.07 -9.66 -6.57
CA GLY A 236 -14.49 -9.98 -6.69
C GLY A 236 -14.84 -11.31 -6.01
N SER A 237 -14.05 -12.36 -6.28
CA SER A 237 -14.24 -13.66 -5.63
C SER A 237 -13.96 -13.66 -4.13
N VAL A 238 -12.98 -12.87 -3.65
CA VAL A 238 -12.70 -12.74 -2.22
C VAL A 238 -13.85 -12.04 -1.50
N GLN A 239 -14.44 -11.00 -2.09
CA GLN A 239 -15.52 -10.22 -1.48
C GLN A 239 -16.79 -11.03 -1.22
N GLU A 240 -17.03 -12.09 -1.99
CA GLU A 240 -18.19 -12.97 -1.83
C GLU A 240 -18.06 -13.93 -0.64
N ASN A 241 -16.85 -14.08 -0.07
CA ASN A 241 -16.59 -15.03 1.01
C ASN A 241 -15.86 -14.38 2.19
N GLU A 242 -16.56 -14.27 3.32
CA GLU A 242 -16.02 -13.69 4.55
C GLU A 242 -14.72 -14.37 5.01
N SER A 243 -14.63 -15.70 4.97
CA SER A 243 -13.42 -16.40 5.42
C SER A 243 -12.19 -16.08 4.56
N ALA A 244 -12.41 -15.88 3.26
CA ALA A 244 -11.36 -15.49 2.33
C ALA A 244 -10.88 -14.06 2.59
N ILE A 245 -11.79 -13.13 2.92
CA ILE A 245 -11.45 -11.75 3.30
C ILE A 245 -10.63 -11.74 4.59
N VAL A 246 -11.10 -12.46 5.61
CA VAL A 246 -10.39 -12.57 6.90
C VAL A 246 -8.98 -13.12 6.66
N SER A 247 -8.87 -14.24 5.94
CA SER A 247 -7.57 -14.85 5.59
C SER A 247 -6.65 -13.90 4.82
N PHE A 248 -7.19 -13.14 3.85
CA PHE A 248 -6.42 -12.14 3.12
C PHE A 248 -5.94 -11.01 4.03
N VAL A 249 -6.80 -10.44 4.86
CA VAL A 249 -6.40 -9.32 5.73
C VAL A 249 -5.45 -9.78 6.83
N GLU A 250 -5.68 -10.94 7.43
CA GLU A 250 -4.79 -11.51 8.46
C GLU A 250 -3.45 -12.00 7.90
N SER A 251 -3.31 -12.15 6.58
CA SER A 251 -2.01 -12.41 5.93
C SER A 251 -1.06 -11.20 5.95
N MET A 252 -1.57 -10.01 6.34
CA MET A 252 -0.73 -8.84 6.55
C MET A 252 0.29 -9.09 7.67
N PRO A 253 1.54 -8.63 7.51
CA PRO A 253 2.53 -8.70 8.59
C PRO A 253 2.02 -8.03 9.86
N SER A 254 2.25 -8.67 11.01
CA SER A 254 1.75 -8.18 12.29
C SER A 254 2.40 -6.85 12.68
N TYR A 255 1.79 -6.10 13.59
CA TYR A 255 2.36 -4.84 14.09
C TYR A 255 3.78 -5.03 14.65
N THR A 256 4.02 -6.16 15.32
CA THR A 256 5.35 -6.53 15.82
C THR A 256 6.33 -6.81 14.68
N ASP A 257 5.93 -7.50 13.62
CA ASP A 257 6.82 -7.77 12.47
C ASP A 257 7.17 -6.50 11.68
N LEU A 258 6.25 -5.54 11.68
CA LEU A 258 6.43 -4.23 11.05
C LEU A 258 7.46 -3.39 11.81
N THR A 259 7.44 -3.43 13.14
CA THR A 259 8.22 -2.53 14.00
C THR A 259 9.54 -3.12 14.50
N ASN A 260 9.65 -4.44 14.67
CA ASN A 260 10.83 -5.08 15.25
C ASN A 260 11.84 -5.61 14.22
N GLY A 261 11.48 -5.59 12.93
CA GLY A 261 12.34 -6.07 11.84
C GLY A 261 12.46 -7.59 11.80
N PRO A 262 13.04 -8.16 10.73
CA PRO A 262 13.30 -9.59 10.68
C PRO A 262 14.44 -9.96 11.62
N ASP A 263 14.37 -11.15 12.24
CA ASP A 263 15.49 -11.72 12.98
C ASP A 263 16.69 -11.92 12.05
N LEU A 264 17.62 -10.97 12.07
CA LEU A 264 18.92 -11.07 11.44
C LEU A 264 19.85 -11.77 12.44
N CYS A 265 20.51 -12.85 12.03
CA CYS A 265 21.43 -13.62 12.89
C CYS A 265 22.36 -12.67 13.68
N SER A 266 22.28 -12.82 15.01
CA SER A 266 22.92 -12.19 16.19
C SER A 266 24.31 -11.52 16.11
N SER A 267 24.95 -11.35 14.96
CA SER A 267 26.30 -10.77 14.86
C SER A 267 26.32 -9.23 14.69
N GLN A 268 25.25 -8.61 14.18
CA GLN A 268 25.17 -7.15 14.04
C GLN A 268 23.79 -6.68 14.52
N LYS A 269 23.71 -6.15 15.75
CA LYS A 269 22.54 -5.34 16.19
C LYS A 269 22.54 -4.05 15.38
N MET A 270 22.07 -4.10 14.14
CA MET A 270 21.69 -2.88 13.43
C MET A 270 20.39 -2.36 14.06
N GLU A 271 20.34 -1.07 14.32
CA GLU A 271 19.11 -0.40 14.75
C GLU A 271 18.11 -0.46 13.59
N TYR A 272 17.12 -1.35 13.70
CA TYR A 272 16.09 -1.49 12.68
C TYR A 272 15.16 -0.28 12.71
N VAL A 273 15.02 0.35 11.56
CA VAL A 273 14.15 1.51 11.36
C VAL A 273 13.07 1.14 10.37
N TRP A 274 11.86 0.87 10.87
CA TRP A 274 10.75 0.32 10.09
C TRP A 274 10.42 1.08 8.80
N TYR A 275 10.48 2.42 8.83
CA TYR A 275 10.15 3.24 7.66
C TYR A 275 11.24 3.26 6.57
N LYS A 276 12.42 2.65 6.82
CA LYS A 276 13.49 2.47 5.84
C LYS A 276 13.41 1.11 5.13
N ASP A 277 12.60 0.17 5.62
CA ASP A 277 12.41 -1.13 5.00
C ASP A 277 11.51 -0.99 3.76
N GLY A 278 12.14 -0.75 2.61
CA GLY A 278 11.45 -0.55 1.34
C GLY A 278 10.63 -1.77 0.87
N VAL A 279 11.09 -2.98 1.19
CA VAL A 279 10.45 -4.24 0.79
C VAL A 279 9.15 -4.46 1.57
N GLN A 280 9.22 -4.33 2.90
CA GLN A 280 8.06 -4.39 3.79
C GLN A 280 7.06 -3.27 3.49
N THR A 281 7.57 -2.06 3.21
CA THR A 281 6.75 -0.89 2.87
C THR A 281 5.98 -1.11 1.57
N ALA A 282 6.60 -1.69 0.54
CA ALA A 282 5.93 -2.00 -0.71
C ALA A 282 4.84 -3.06 -0.53
N ARG A 283 5.11 -4.09 0.28
CA ARG A 283 4.09 -5.10 0.63
C ARG A 283 2.90 -4.46 1.34
N ILE A 284 3.10 -3.57 2.31
CA ILE A 284 1.99 -2.87 2.97
C ILE A 284 1.24 -1.94 2.00
N LEU A 285 1.95 -1.24 1.11
CA LEU A 285 1.33 -0.40 0.10
C LEU A 285 0.37 -1.20 -0.81
N PHE A 286 0.66 -2.47 -1.10
CA PHE A 286 -0.26 -3.36 -1.80
C PHE A 286 -1.58 -3.52 -1.02
N TYR A 287 -1.51 -3.93 0.24
CA TYR A 287 -2.71 -4.10 1.09
C TYR A 287 -3.49 -2.79 1.25
N LEU A 288 -2.79 -1.66 1.45
CA LEU A 288 -3.40 -0.33 1.56
C LEU A 288 -4.17 0.08 0.30
N ARG A 289 -3.87 -0.51 -0.87
CA ARG A 289 -4.58 -0.26 -2.13
C ARG A 289 -5.68 -1.27 -2.42
N VAL A 290 -5.51 -2.52 -2.00
CA VAL A 290 -6.47 -3.59 -2.29
C VAL A 290 -7.62 -3.58 -1.29
N ILE A 291 -7.34 -3.56 0.01
CA ILE A 291 -8.37 -3.64 1.07
C ILE A 291 -9.48 -2.58 0.94
N PRO A 292 -9.22 -1.31 0.57
CA PRO A 292 -10.28 -0.32 0.37
C PRO A 292 -11.35 -0.76 -0.63
N THR A 293 -11.03 -1.63 -1.59
CA THR A 293 -11.99 -2.10 -2.59
C THR A 293 -12.98 -3.11 -2.01
N CYS A 294 -12.63 -3.83 -0.94
CA CYS A 294 -13.45 -4.83 -0.26
C CYS A 294 -13.81 -4.46 1.19
N ILE A 295 -13.52 -3.24 1.63
CA ILE A 295 -13.58 -2.81 3.04
C ILE A 295 -14.96 -3.01 3.67
N GLU A 296 -16.03 -2.88 2.88
CA GLU A 296 -17.42 -3.06 3.32
C GLU A 296 -17.68 -4.46 3.86
N ARG A 297 -17.02 -5.47 3.27
CA ARG A 297 -17.16 -6.88 3.61
C ARG A 297 -16.15 -7.35 4.67
N VAL A 298 -15.24 -6.48 5.12
CA VAL A 298 -14.28 -6.82 6.18
C VAL A 298 -14.98 -6.78 7.54
N PRO A 299 -14.90 -7.86 8.34
CA PRO A 299 -15.49 -7.90 9.69
C PRO A 299 -14.86 -6.89 10.65
N ILE A 300 -15.67 -6.37 11.59
CA ILE A 300 -15.26 -5.33 12.55
C ILE A 300 -14.06 -5.76 13.40
N PHE A 301 -14.01 -7.02 13.84
CA PHE A 301 -12.90 -7.51 14.66
C PHE A 301 -11.56 -7.47 13.89
N VAL A 302 -11.57 -7.75 12.58
CA VAL A 302 -10.39 -7.67 11.72
C VAL A 302 -9.99 -6.22 11.47
N LEU A 303 -10.98 -5.34 11.25
CA LEU A 303 -10.75 -3.90 11.11
C LEU A 303 -10.03 -3.34 12.33
N ARG A 304 -10.50 -3.70 13.53
CA ARG A 304 -9.94 -3.23 14.79
C ARG A 304 -8.55 -3.81 15.08
N LYS A 305 -8.37 -5.11 14.86
CA LYS A 305 -7.14 -5.85 15.22
C LYS A 305 -5.99 -5.63 14.25
N VAL A 306 -6.28 -5.53 12.95
CA VAL A 306 -5.24 -5.59 11.89
C VAL A 306 -5.21 -4.31 11.06
N VAL A 307 -6.35 -3.89 10.51
CA VAL A 307 -6.39 -2.79 9.53
C VAL A 307 -6.08 -1.44 10.19
N ALA A 308 -6.79 -1.09 11.27
CA ALA A 308 -6.63 0.20 11.91
C ALA A 308 -5.21 0.43 12.44
N PRO A 309 -4.58 -0.49 13.23
CA PRO A 309 -3.21 -0.29 13.70
C PRO A 309 -2.20 -0.10 12.57
N THR A 310 -2.32 -0.90 11.50
CA THR A 310 -1.40 -0.82 10.36
C THR A 310 -1.58 0.46 9.55
N MET A 311 -2.84 0.86 9.30
CA MET A 311 -3.19 2.09 8.63
C MET A 311 -2.63 3.31 9.36
N PHE A 312 -2.85 3.42 10.68
CA PHE A 312 -2.36 4.56 11.46
C PHE A 312 -0.85 4.62 11.62
N LEU A 313 -0.17 3.47 11.66
CA LEU A 313 1.29 3.42 11.62
C LEU A 313 1.81 4.09 10.33
N HIS A 314 1.22 3.71 9.19
CA HIS A 314 1.67 4.13 7.87
C HIS A 314 1.16 5.51 7.42
N MET A 315 0.14 6.07 8.08
CA MET A 315 -0.27 7.48 7.87
C MET A 315 0.87 8.45 8.16
N GLY A 316 1.74 8.14 9.12
CA GLY A 316 2.92 8.94 9.46
C GLY A 316 4.19 8.52 8.71
N HIS A 317 4.08 7.78 7.61
CA HIS A 317 5.24 7.29 6.88
C HIS A 317 5.85 8.39 5.99
N PRO A 318 7.19 8.56 5.94
CA PRO A 318 7.85 9.62 5.16
C PRO A 318 7.64 9.49 3.64
N ASN A 319 7.43 8.28 3.14
CA ASN A 319 7.01 8.07 1.75
C ASN A 319 5.54 8.51 1.56
N GLY A 320 5.35 9.66 0.89
CA GLY A 320 4.04 10.24 0.65
C GLY A 320 3.06 9.34 -0.13
N LYS A 321 3.53 8.38 -0.94
CA LYS A 321 2.63 7.41 -1.61
C LYS A 321 1.95 6.48 -0.61
N VAL A 322 2.69 6.09 0.43
CA VAL A 322 2.23 5.18 1.49
C VAL A 322 1.29 5.93 2.42
N ALA A 323 1.71 7.10 2.91
CA ALA A 323 0.86 7.95 3.72
C ALA A 323 -0.47 8.26 3.01
N ARG A 324 -0.42 8.66 1.73
CA ARG A 324 -1.64 8.91 0.93
C ARG A 324 -2.53 7.67 0.84
N ALA A 325 -1.97 6.48 0.59
CA ALA A 325 -2.75 5.25 0.54
C ALA A 325 -3.40 4.92 1.89
N SER A 326 -2.73 5.18 3.02
CA SER A 326 -3.32 5.04 4.35
C SER A 326 -4.47 6.01 4.59
N HIS A 327 -4.36 7.26 4.14
CA HIS A 327 -5.47 8.22 4.18
C HIS A 327 -6.64 7.79 3.29
N SER A 328 -6.36 7.27 2.09
CA SER A 328 -7.40 6.73 1.21
C SER A 328 -8.10 5.50 1.82
N MET A 329 -7.36 4.63 2.51
CA MET A 329 -7.92 3.52 3.27
C MET A 329 -8.82 4.00 4.40
N PHE A 330 -8.41 5.03 5.16
CA PHE A 330 -9.25 5.63 6.19
C PHE A 330 -10.54 6.21 5.60
N SER A 331 -10.43 6.98 4.51
CA SER A 331 -11.58 7.54 3.80
C SER A 331 -12.55 6.43 3.37
N ALA A 332 -12.04 5.35 2.77
CA ALA A 332 -12.86 4.21 2.36
C ALA A 332 -13.52 3.50 3.56
N LEU A 333 -12.83 3.38 4.69
CA LEU A 333 -13.39 2.82 5.93
C LEU A 333 -14.56 3.67 6.44
N ILE A 334 -14.41 4.99 6.48
CA ILE A 334 -15.48 5.89 6.92
C ILE A 334 -16.68 5.83 5.96
N SER A 335 -16.42 5.82 4.65
CA SER A 335 -17.44 5.73 3.60
C SER A 335 -18.12 4.36 3.49
N SER A 336 -17.51 3.29 4.01
CA SER A 336 -18.02 1.92 3.88
C SER A 336 -19.44 1.75 4.42
N GLY A 337 -20.28 0.98 3.73
CA GLY A 337 -21.74 0.87 3.88
C GLY A 337 -22.37 0.83 5.29
N LYS A 338 -23.68 1.11 5.27
CA LYS A 338 -24.65 1.13 6.36
C LYS A 338 -25.54 -0.12 6.24
N ASP A 339 -25.19 -1.28 6.82
CA ASP A 339 -26.11 -2.44 6.90
C ASP A 339 -25.90 -3.33 8.14
N SER A 340 -27.04 -3.90 8.59
CA SER A 340 -27.41 -4.77 9.74
C SER A 340 -26.67 -4.67 11.09
N ASP A 341 -25.33 -4.59 11.13
CA ASP A 341 -24.52 -4.44 12.35
C ASP A 341 -24.09 -2.96 12.56
N GLN A 342 -25.01 -2.04 12.28
CA GLN A 342 -24.70 -0.62 12.10
C GLN A 342 -24.09 0.03 13.35
N ASP A 343 -24.54 -0.34 14.56
CA ASP A 343 -24.15 0.38 15.77
C ASP A 343 -22.67 0.17 16.12
N GLU A 344 -22.15 -1.06 16.03
CA GLU A 344 -20.75 -1.33 16.33
C GLU A 344 -19.80 -0.72 15.29
N ARG A 345 -20.16 -0.82 14.00
CA ARG A 345 -19.33 -0.27 12.92
C ARG A 345 -19.34 1.26 12.94
N VAL A 346 -20.49 1.88 13.19
CA VAL A 346 -20.60 3.34 13.35
C VAL A 346 -19.83 3.81 14.58
N SER A 347 -19.97 3.11 15.72
CA SER A 347 -19.21 3.41 16.93
C SER A 347 -17.69 3.33 16.69
N LEU A 348 -17.23 2.29 15.98
CA LEU A 348 -15.82 2.17 15.61
C LEU A 348 -15.36 3.35 14.72
N LYS A 349 -16.14 3.73 13.71
CA LYS A 349 -15.81 4.87 12.84
C LYS A 349 -15.65 6.17 13.64
N GLU A 350 -16.58 6.43 14.56
CA GLU A 350 -16.51 7.61 15.44
C GLU A 350 -15.29 7.57 16.35
N GLN A 351 -14.99 6.43 16.98
CA GLN A 351 -13.80 6.27 17.83
C GLN A 351 -12.50 6.52 17.05
N LEU A 352 -12.41 5.97 15.83
CA LEU A 352 -11.21 6.12 15.00
C LEU A 352 -11.05 7.54 14.43
N ALA A 353 -12.15 8.31 14.31
CA ALA A 353 -12.11 9.68 13.81
C ALA A 353 -11.26 10.61 14.70
N PHE A 354 -11.40 10.50 16.03
CA PHE A 354 -10.60 11.29 16.97
C PHE A 354 -9.10 11.03 16.77
N TYR A 355 -8.71 9.76 16.73
CA TYR A 355 -7.31 9.39 16.55
C TYR A 355 -6.78 9.77 15.17
N TYR A 356 -7.61 9.67 14.13
CA TYR A 356 -7.26 10.13 12.78
C TYR A 356 -6.95 11.62 12.74
N MET A 357 -7.80 12.45 13.34
CA MET A 357 -7.60 13.91 13.35
C MET A 357 -6.34 14.28 14.12
N GLN A 358 -6.12 13.70 15.30
CA GLN A 358 -4.92 13.93 16.08
C GLN A 358 -3.65 13.51 15.30
N ARG A 359 -3.65 12.30 14.73
CA ARG A 359 -2.48 11.74 14.02
C ARG A 359 -2.18 12.53 12.74
N SER A 360 -3.18 12.80 11.92
CA SER A 360 -3.01 13.50 10.64
C SER A 360 -2.52 14.93 10.83
N LEU A 361 -3.09 15.69 11.77
CA LEU A 361 -2.69 17.08 12.03
C LEU A 361 -1.34 17.19 12.74
N SER A 362 -0.96 16.20 13.55
CA SER A 362 0.38 16.17 14.17
C SER A 362 1.50 16.10 13.13
N GLY A 363 1.31 15.35 12.05
CA GLY A 363 2.30 15.20 10.98
C GLY A 363 2.20 16.24 9.87
N TYR A 364 1.17 17.09 9.86
CA TYR A 364 1.00 18.13 8.84
C TYR A 364 1.77 19.40 9.23
N PRO A 365 2.50 20.06 8.29
CA PRO A 365 2.55 19.79 6.85
C PRO A 365 3.70 18.90 6.37
N SER A 366 4.60 18.48 7.25
CA SER A 366 5.87 17.85 6.87
C SER A 366 5.72 16.44 6.30
N ILE A 367 4.90 15.59 6.91
CA ILE A 367 4.74 14.17 6.57
C ILE A 367 3.37 13.91 5.96
N THR A 368 2.33 14.48 6.58
CA THR A 368 0.94 14.23 6.19
C THR A 368 0.62 14.89 4.84
N PRO A 369 0.20 14.12 3.81
CA PRO A 369 -0.20 14.69 2.53
C PRO A 369 -1.55 15.41 2.66
N PHE A 370 -1.61 16.69 2.26
CA PHE A 370 -2.83 17.51 2.34
C PHE A 370 -4.04 16.85 1.68
N GLU A 371 -3.91 16.38 0.43
CA GLU A 371 -5.00 15.76 -0.32
C GLU A 371 -5.60 14.54 0.41
N GLY A 372 -4.72 13.72 1.01
CA GLY A 372 -5.16 12.55 1.79
C GLY A 372 -5.89 12.97 3.06
N MET A 373 -5.34 13.94 3.79
CA MET A 373 -5.98 14.49 4.98
C MET A 373 -7.36 15.08 4.66
N ALA A 374 -7.44 15.93 3.64
CA ALA A 374 -8.67 16.58 3.19
C ALA A 374 -9.73 15.58 2.74
N SER A 375 -9.35 14.53 2.01
CA SER A 375 -10.26 13.43 1.64
C SER A 375 -10.84 12.74 2.86
N GLY A 376 -10.02 12.43 3.87
CA GLY A 376 -10.50 11.81 5.10
C GLY A 376 -11.40 12.74 5.92
N VAL A 377 -11.09 14.04 5.98
CA VAL A 377 -11.95 15.06 6.61
C VAL A 377 -13.31 15.14 5.91
N ALA A 378 -13.31 15.19 4.57
CA ALA A 378 -14.56 15.20 3.80
C ALA A 378 -15.38 13.93 4.07
N ALA A 379 -14.73 12.77 4.14
CA ALA A 379 -15.40 11.52 4.49
C ALA A 379 -16.01 11.53 5.90
N LEU A 380 -15.28 12.07 6.89
CA LEU A 380 -15.80 12.22 8.26
C LEU A 380 -17.06 13.06 8.30
N VAL A 381 -17.04 14.21 7.63
CA VAL A 381 -18.14 15.16 7.63
C VAL A 381 -19.36 14.63 6.88
N HIS A 382 -19.14 13.85 5.81
CA HIS A 382 -20.22 13.36 4.96
C HIS A 382 -20.86 12.06 5.44
N TYR A 383 -20.08 11.13 6.02
CA TYR A 383 -20.54 9.77 6.31
C TYR A 383 -20.76 9.47 7.80
N LEU A 384 -20.27 10.30 8.72
CA LEU A 384 -20.62 10.16 10.13
C LEU A 384 -22.05 10.67 10.41
N PRO A 385 -22.68 10.23 11.52
CA PRO A 385 -23.99 10.72 11.91
C PRO A 385 -24.03 12.25 12.06
N ALA A 386 -25.14 12.87 11.66
CA ALA A 386 -25.38 14.29 11.87
C ALA A 386 -25.27 14.63 13.36
N GLY A 387 -24.53 15.69 13.68
CA GLY A 387 -24.27 16.08 15.07
C GLY A 387 -23.27 15.20 15.82
N SER A 388 -22.57 14.27 15.15
CA SER A 388 -21.56 13.43 15.79
C SER A 388 -20.45 14.26 16.45
N PRO A 389 -20.07 13.98 17.73
CA PRO A 389 -18.98 14.67 18.43
C PRO A 389 -17.65 14.64 17.67
N ALA A 390 -17.41 13.60 16.86
CA ALA A 390 -16.22 13.48 16.04
C ALA A 390 -16.15 14.57 14.94
N ILE A 391 -17.29 15.02 14.41
CA ILE A 391 -17.33 16.11 13.42
C ILE A 391 -16.99 17.44 14.10
N PHE A 392 -17.54 17.70 15.29
CA PHE A 392 -17.18 18.88 16.08
C PHE A 392 -15.68 18.90 16.43
N TYR A 393 -15.15 17.77 16.88
CA TYR A 393 -13.72 17.63 17.16
C TYR A 393 -12.84 17.85 15.93
N CYS A 394 -13.27 17.33 14.76
CA CYS A 394 -12.59 17.53 13.48
C CYS A 394 -12.48 19.03 13.15
N VAL A 395 -13.62 19.74 13.20
CA VAL A 395 -13.66 21.20 12.95
C VAL A 395 -12.78 21.96 13.94
N HIS A 396 -12.90 21.67 15.23
CA HIS A 396 -12.09 22.31 16.27
C HIS A 396 -10.59 22.10 16.02
N SER A 397 -10.18 20.85 15.77
CA SER A 397 -8.77 20.50 15.56
C SER A 397 -8.19 21.15 14.30
N LEU A 398 -8.98 21.28 13.23
CA LEU A 398 -8.57 21.99 12.02
C LEU A 398 -8.37 23.48 12.26
N VAL A 399 -9.28 24.13 13.00
CA VAL A 399 -9.16 25.54 13.35
C VAL A 399 -7.96 25.78 14.26
N GLU A 400 -7.75 24.92 15.26
CA GLU A 400 -6.59 24.98 16.14
C GLU A 400 -5.28 24.81 15.34
N LYS A 401 -5.24 23.85 14.40
CA LYS A 401 -4.08 23.67 13.52
C LYS A 401 -3.87 24.87 12.58
N ALA A 402 -4.94 25.48 12.07
CA ALA A 402 -4.82 26.71 11.27
C ALA A 402 -4.27 27.87 12.10
N ASN A 403 -4.76 28.07 13.33
CA ASN A 403 -4.28 29.09 14.25
C ASN A 403 -2.79 28.94 14.55
N THR A 404 -2.32 27.72 14.85
CA THR A 404 -0.91 27.46 15.12
C THR A 404 -0.03 27.75 13.90
N LEU A 405 -0.39 27.25 12.72
CA LEU A 405 0.37 27.49 11.50
C LEU A 405 0.42 28.97 11.10
N CYS A 406 -0.71 29.67 11.22
CA CYS A 406 -0.75 31.08 10.90
C CYS A 406 0.04 31.90 11.94
N SER A 407 -0.03 31.58 13.24
CA SER A 407 0.79 32.25 14.28
C SER A 407 2.29 32.05 14.06
N ASP A 408 2.71 30.84 13.66
CA ASP A 408 4.11 30.53 13.37
C ASP A 408 4.63 31.39 12.20
N ILE A 409 3.84 31.54 11.13
CA ILE A 409 4.15 32.42 9.99
C ILE A 409 4.34 33.87 10.48
N PHE A 410 3.41 34.39 11.29
CA PHE A 410 3.50 35.76 11.80
C PHE A 410 4.64 35.98 12.79
N SER A 411 5.09 34.94 13.49
CA SER A 411 6.24 35.03 14.40
C SER A 411 7.59 35.06 13.66
N GLN A 412 7.67 34.44 12.47
CA GLN A 412 8.90 34.38 11.66
C GLN A 412 9.02 35.57 10.68
N GLU A 413 7.93 36.23 10.28
CA GLU A 413 7.90 37.28 9.26
C GLU A 413 8.11 38.73 9.78
N VAL A 414 9.14 39.00 10.59
CA VAL A 414 9.55 40.41 10.84
C VAL A 414 10.36 40.99 9.65
N SER A 415 10.82 40.17 8.69
CA SER A 415 11.70 40.67 7.60
C SER A 415 11.34 40.28 6.16
N MET A 416 10.27 39.55 5.86
CA MET A 416 9.85 39.25 4.47
C MET A 416 8.33 39.19 4.33
N GLY A 417 7.66 40.32 4.57
CA GLY A 417 6.26 40.48 4.17
C GLY A 417 6.16 40.49 2.65
N LYS A 418 5.76 39.36 2.06
CA LYS A 418 5.23 39.14 0.70
C LYS A 418 5.32 37.64 0.45
N ASN A 419 4.22 36.87 0.60
CA ASN A 419 3.90 35.70 -0.25
C ASN A 419 2.57 34.97 0.07
N TRP A 420 1.50 35.65 0.50
CA TRP A 420 0.13 35.06 0.52
C TRP A 420 -0.43 34.63 -0.87
N HIS A 421 0.34 34.86 -1.94
CA HIS A 421 0.00 34.53 -3.32
C HIS A 421 0.44 33.13 -3.77
N GLY A 422 1.12 32.33 -2.93
CA GLY A 422 1.43 30.94 -3.26
C GLY A 422 0.27 29.99 -2.95
N GLU A 423 -0.13 29.15 -3.92
CA GLU A 423 -1.04 27.99 -3.70
C GLU A 423 -0.45 26.91 -2.77
N SER A 424 0.80 27.10 -2.30
CA SER A 424 1.57 26.08 -1.58
C SER A 424 1.59 26.23 -0.06
N GLU A 425 1.07 27.33 0.50
CA GLU A 425 1.16 27.58 1.94
C GLU A 425 0.29 26.61 2.76
N PRO A 426 0.87 25.93 3.77
CA PRO A 426 0.15 25.00 4.62
C PRO A 426 -1.07 25.59 5.34
N CYS A 427 -0.99 26.84 5.85
CA CYS A 427 -2.10 27.49 6.55
C CYS A 427 -3.25 27.77 5.57
N LYS A 428 -2.94 28.33 4.39
CA LYS A 428 -3.92 28.61 3.33
C LYS A 428 -4.70 27.36 2.91
N LYS A 429 -4.03 26.22 2.75
CA LYS A 429 -4.70 24.95 2.41
C LYS A 429 -5.70 24.50 3.48
N ILE A 430 -5.39 24.66 4.76
CA ILE A 430 -6.35 24.35 5.83
C ILE A 430 -7.50 25.37 5.85
N LEU A 431 -7.22 26.65 5.63
CA LEU A 431 -8.26 27.68 5.50
C LEU A 431 -9.21 27.35 4.34
N ASP A 432 -8.69 27.05 3.16
CA ASP A 432 -9.50 26.66 2.00
C ASP A 432 -10.35 25.42 2.29
N LEU A 433 -9.80 24.45 3.03
CA LEU A 433 -10.57 23.28 3.48
C LEU A 433 -11.69 23.68 4.45
N LEU A 434 -11.41 24.53 5.45
CA LEU A 434 -12.40 25.03 6.41
C LEU A 434 -13.53 25.81 5.71
N LEU A 435 -13.20 26.59 4.68
CA LEU A 435 -14.19 27.31 3.87
C LEU A 435 -15.08 26.33 3.09
N ARG A 436 -14.48 25.33 2.43
CA ARG A 436 -15.24 24.26 1.76
C ARG A 436 -16.12 23.46 2.72
N LEU A 437 -15.74 23.34 3.99
CA LEU A 437 -16.56 22.64 4.99
C LEU A 437 -17.89 23.35 5.25
N ILE A 438 -18.01 24.66 5.01
CA ILE A 438 -19.26 25.43 5.22
C ILE A 438 -20.42 24.83 4.39
N SER A 439 -20.13 24.41 3.15
CA SER A 439 -21.12 23.80 2.27
C SER A 439 -21.35 22.30 2.51
N LEU A 440 -20.45 21.64 3.26
CA LEU A 440 -20.46 20.18 3.44
C LEU A 440 -20.97 19.72 4.81
N VAL A 441 -20.71 20.47 5.88
CA VAL A 441 -21.08 20.05 7.25
C VAL A 441 -22.58 19.96 7.44
N ASP A 442 -23.05 19.11 8.33
CA ASP A 442 -24.46 19.11 8.72
C ASP A 442 -24.89 20.44 9.34
N ILE A 443 -26.16 20.80 9.19
CA ILE A 443 -26.72 22.06 9.69
C ILE A 443 -26.58 22.21 11.21
N GLN A 444 -26.50 21.11 11.97
CA GLN A 444 -26.25 21.13 13.42
C GLN A 444 -24.82 21.55 13.78
N VAL A 445 -23.85 21.26 12.91
CA VAL A 445 -22.43 21.58 13.13
C VAL A 445 -22.07 22.96 12.56
N LEU A 446 -22.81 23.40 11.54
CA LEU A 446 -22.57 24.66 10.82
C LEU A 446 -22.39 25.89 11.75
N PRO A 447 -23.24 26.15 12.76
CA PRO A 447 -23.06 27.30 13.65
C PRO A 447 -21.74 27.27 14.43
N HIS A 448 -21.28 26.07 14.80
CA HIS A 448 -20.02 25.91 15.53
C HIS A 448 -18.81 26.21 14.61
N LEU A 449 -18.82 25.70 13.38
CA LEU A 449 -17.82 26.01 12.37
C LEU A 449 -17.75 27.52 12.09
N MET A 450 -18.90 28.15 11.85
CA MET A 450 -19.00 29.60 11.60
C MET A 450 -18.42 30.44 12.74
N LYS A 451 -18.69 30.06 14.00
CA LYS A 451 -18.14 30.72 15.18
C LYS A 451 -16.62 30.61 15.25
N LEU A 452 -16.08 29.41 15.11
CA LEU A 452 -14.63 29.18 15.20
C LEU A 452 -13.88 29.83 14.03
N LEU A 453 -14.44 29.77 12.83
CA LEU A 453 -13.88 30.42 11.65
C LEU A 453 -13.86 31.94 11.80
N ALA A 454 -14.92 32.54 12.36
CA ALA A 454 -14.95 33.97 12.64
C ALA A 454 -13.83 34.39 13.62
N GLN A 455 -13.61 33.60 14.68
CA GLN A 455 -12.53 33.85 15.63
C GLN A 455 -11.15 33.77 14.97
N LEU A 456 -10.92 32.77 14.12
CA LEU A 456 -9.69 32.62 13.34
C LEU A 456 -9.48 33.82 12.39
N VAL A 457 -10.49 34.20 11.60
CA VAL A 457 -10.39 35.28 10.61
C VAL A 457 -10.08 36.62 11.28
N VAL A 458 -10.71 36.94 12.40
CA VAL A 458 -10.46 38.21 13.13
C VAL A 458 -9.00 38.32 13.60
N GLN A 459 -8.33 37.19 13.86
CA GLN A 459 -6.92 37.17 14.29
C GLN A 459 -5.92 37.28 13.12
N LEU A 460 -6.35 37.08 11.88
CA LEU A 460 -5.48 37.21 10.71
C LEU A 460 -5.12 38.68 10.44
N PRO A 461 -3.98 38.97 9.78
CA PRO A 461 -3.67 40.30 9.25
C PRO A 461 -4.70 40.76 8.22
N LYS A 462 -4.70 42.07 7.93
CA LYS A 462 -5.67 42.70 7.02
C LYS A 462 -5.73 42.06 5.64
N ASP A 463 -4.58 41.71 5.07
CA ASP A 463 -4.53 41.08 3.75
C ASP A 463 -5.15 39.68 3.78
N GLY A 464 -4.90 38.91 4.84
CA GLY A 464 -5.52 37.59 5.07
C GLY A 464 -7.01 37.68 5.33
N GLN A 465 -7.46 38.66 6.13
CA GLN A 465 -8.88 38.95 6.37
C GLN A 465 -9.60 39.24 5.05
N ASN A 466 -9.04 40.14 4.23
CA ASN A 466 -9.63 40.52 2.95
C ASN A 466 -9.70 39.33 1.98
N MET A 467 -8.66 38.50 1.92
CA MET A 467 -8.65 37.30 1.09
C MET A 467 -9.77 36.34 1.47
N VAL A 468 -9.89 36.00 2.76
CA VAL A 468 -10.91 35.05 3.24
C VAL A 468 -12.32 35.63 3.08
N LEU A 469 -12.51 36.92 3.35
CA LEU A 469 -13.80 37.58 3.16
C LEU A 469 -14.24 37.56 1.70
N ASN A 470 -13.34 37.87 0.75
CA ASN A 470 -13.66 37.84 -0.68
C ASN A 470 -14.08 36.45 -1.15
N GLU A 471 -13.36 35.41 -0.71
CA GLU A 471 -13.71 34.02 -1.01
C GLU A 471 -15.07 33.63 -0.42
N LEU A 472 -15.33 34.00 0.84
CA LEU A 472 -16.63 33.78 1.50
C LEU A 472 -17.78 34.50 0.79
N TYR A 473 -17.58 35.75 0.36
CA TYR A 473 -18.57 36.48 -0.43
C TYR A 473 -18.90 35.75 -1.73
N SER A 474 -17.88 35.23 -2.43
CA SER A 474 -18.07 34.44 -3.65
C SER A 474 -18.86 33.17 -3.37
N GLN A 475 -18.44 32.35 -2.40
CA GLN A 475 -19.08 31.08 -2.07
C GLN A 475 -20.53 31.25 -1.59
N VAL A 476 -20.82 32.27 -0.78
CA VAL A 476 -22.18 32.55 -0.30
C VAL A 476 -23.07 33.09 -1.43
N ALA A 477 -22.53 33.91 -2.33
CA ALA A 477 -23.27 34.42 -3.47
C ALA A 477 -23.70 33.28 -4.41
N GLU A 478 -22.76 32.39 -4.74
CA GLU A 478 -22.92 31.24 -5.63
C GLU A 478 -23.69 30.06 -5.00
N SER A 479 -23.87 30.05 -3.67
CA SER A 479 -24.60 28.97 -2.99
C SER A 479 -26.08 28.95 -3.35
N ASP A 480 -26.56 27.83 -3.88
CA ASP A 480 -27.98 27.55 -4.15
C ASP A 480 -28.73 26.96 -2.94
N ASP A 481 -28.05 26.67 -1.82
CA ASP A 481 -28.67 26.12 -0.62
C ASP A 481 -29.54 27.17 0.10
N VAL A 482 -30.83 27.17 -0.21
CA VAL A 482 -31.83 28.07 0.37
C VAL A 482 -32.00 27.93 1.89
N THR A 483 -31.58 26.81 2.48
CA THR A 483 -31.72 26.58 3.93
C THR A 483 -30.59 27.22 4.72
N ARG A 484 -29.36 27.19 4.19
CA ARG A 484 -28.17 27.75 4.86
C ARG A 484 -27.93 29.22 4.53
N LYS A 485 -28.25 29.62 3.29
CA LYS A 485 -27.89 30.94 2.74
C LYS A 485 -28.32 32.12 3.63
N PRO A 486 -29.53 32.17 4.22
CA PRO A 486 -29.91 33.28 5.11
C PRO A 486 -28.98 33.41 6.33
N SER A 487 -28.65 32.28 6.98
CA SER A 487 -27.75 32.24 8.14
C SER A 487 -26.32 32.64 7.76
N LEU A 488 -25.84 32.18 6.59
CA LEU A 488 -24.51 32.53 6.08
C LEU A 488 -24.38 34.00 5.74
N VAL A 489 -25.39 34.61 5.10
CA VAL A 489 -25.39 36.04 4.76
C VAL A 489 -25.34 36.89 6.04
N SER A 490 -26.19 36.60 7.02
CA SER A 490 -26.23 37.32 8.30
C SER A 490 -24.90 37.23 9.06
N TRP A 491 -24.32 36.03 9.09
CA TRP A 491 -23.00 35.81 9.71
C TRP A 491 -21.87 36.52 8.97
N LEU A 492 -21.85 36.48 7.64
CA LEU A 492 -20.80 37.11 6.83
C LEU A 492 -20.80 38.63 7.00
N GLN A 493 -21.99 39.25 7.07
CA GLN A 493 -22.12 40.67 7.40
C GLN A 493 -21.55 40.99 8.79
N SER A 494 -21.87 40.16 9.78
CA SER A 494 -21.34 40.30 11.15
C SER A 494 -19.82 40.14 11.20
N LEU A 495 -19.27 39.17 10.47
CA LEU A 495 -17.83 38.94 10.38
C LEU A 495 -17.11 40.12 9.71
N SER A 496 -17.66 40.64 8.61
CA SER A 496 -17.12 41.81 7.91
C SER A 496 -17.07 43.04 8.82
N TYR A 497 -18.14 43.27 9.61
CA TYR A 497 -18.16 44.33 10.61
C TYR A 497 -17.06 44.18 11.67
N LEU A 498 -16.89 42.97 12.23
CA LEU A 498 -15.85 42.68 13.22
C LEU A 498 -14.44 42.90 12.66
N CYS A 499 -14.20 42.49 11.41
CA CYS A 499 -12.92 42.71 10.75
C CYS A 499 -12.66 44.21 10.54
N ALA A 500 -13.67 44.99 10.17
CA ALA A 500 -13.55 46.44 10.03
C ALA A 500 -13.23 47.14 11.36
N GLN A 501 -13.87 46.73 12.47
CA GLN A 501 -13.66 47.32 13.80
C GLN A 501 -12.28 47.00 14.39
N ALA A 502 -11.75 45.81 14.15
CA ALA A 502 -10.37 45.47 14.56
C ALA A 502 -9.31 46.36 13.88
N ALA A 503 -9.64 47.00 12.74
CA ALA A 503 -8.75 47.96 12.07
C ALA A 503 -8.70 49.32 12.77
N SER A 504 -9.79 49.75 13.40
CA SER A 504 -9.92 51.09 13.99
C SER A 504 -9.42 51.16 15.43
N GLY A 505 -9.39 50.03 16.14
CA GLY A 505 -8.88 49.95 17.53
C GLY A 505 -7.36 49.93 17.68
N SER A 506 -6.60 49.53 16.65
CA SER A 506 -5.13 49.51 16.70
C SER A 506 -4.47 50.87 16.40
N ALA A 507 -5.25 51.85 15.92
CA ALA A 507 -4.78 53.21 15.65
C ALA A 507 -4.76 54.12 16.90
N THR A 508 -5.30 53.68 18.04
CA THR A 508 -5.56 54.54 19.22
C THR A 508 -4.99 54.01 20.54
N TYR A 509 -3.90 53.23 20.52
CA TYR A 509 -3.10 52.93 21.72
C TYR A 509 -1.61 53.23 21.50
N LYS A 510 -1.29 54.53 21.36
CA LYS A 510 0.03 55.05 21.73
C LYS A 510 -0.17 56.15 22.77
N GLY A 511 -0.03 55.76 24.03
CA GLY A 511 0.13 56.69 25.16
C GLY A 511 -0.90 56.53 26.26
N MET A 512 -0.68 55.57 27.16
CA MET A 512 -0.64 55.84 28.61
C MET A 512 -0.05 54.63 29.35
N GLU A 513 0.86 54.93 30.26
CA GLU A 513 1.64 54.02 31.10
C GLU A 513 0.86 53.28 32.20
N ARG A 514 1.46 52.13 32.61
CA ARG A 514 1.37 51.39 33.91
C ARG A 514 0.05 50.65 34.16
N VAL A 515 0.03 49.41 34.67
CA VAL A 515 0.64 48.92 35.93
C VAL A 515 0.84 47.40 35.87
N ASN A 516 1.94 46.92 36.45
CA ASN A 516 2.19 45.51 36.79
C ASN A 516 1.09 44.94 37.69
N MET A 517 0.47 43.83 37.30
CA MET A 517 -0.04 42.85 38.25
C MET A 517 0.40 41.44 37.87
N THR A 518 1.40 40.97 38.61
CA THR A 518 1.72 39.57 38.82
C THR A 518 0.56 38.86 39.52
N SER A 519 0.07 37.76 38.94
CA SER A 519 -0.52 36.67 39.73
C SER A 519 -0.29 35.31 39.06
N ALA A 520 0.76 34.65 39.56
CA ALA A 520 1.04 33.23 39.62
C ALA A 520 0.04 32.27 38.95
N TRP A 521 0.46 31.61 37.85
CA TRP A 521 -0.01 30.28 37.51
C TRP A 521 1.11 29.26 37.72
N SER A 522 0.75 28.25 38.49
CA SER A 522 1.54 27.17 39.04
C SER A 522 2.18 26.30 37.95
N THR A 523 3.48 26.09 38.11
CA THR A 523 4.20 24.92 37.59
C THR A 523 3.60 23.64 38.15
N ASP A 524 2.91 22.88 37.31
CA ASP A 524 2.79 21.42 37.46
C ASP A 524 3.22 20.76 36.15
N SER A 525 4.53 20.63 36.02
CA SER A 525 5.17 19.75 35.04
C SER A 525 5.16 18.33 35.58
N LEU A 526 4.14 17.52 35.26
CA LEU A 526 4.18 16.08 35.53
C LEU A 526 3.51 15.26 34.40
N SER A 527 4.38 14.57 33.66
CA SER A 527 4.19 13.27 33.02
C SER A 527 3.24 13.14 31.81
N LEU A 528 3.83 12.89 30.63
CA LEU A 528 3.15 12.17 29.55
C LEU A 528 4.12 11.22 28.80
N THR A 529 4.90 10.43 29.55
CA THR A 529 5.77 9.36 29.01
C THR A 529 5.29 7.95 29.36
N LYS A 530 4.05 7.77 29.85
CA LYS A 530 3.47 6.44 30.12
C LYS A 530 2.00 6.37 29.73
N LEU A 531 1.72 6.24 28.44
CA LEU A 531 0.43 5.75 27.94
C LEU A 531 0.56 4.98 26.62
N ASN A 532 1.73 4.37 26.39
CA ASN A 532 1.92 3.33 25.38
C ASN A 532 1.86 1.96 26.05
N ALA A 533 0.67 1.50 26.39
CA ALA A 533 0.34 0.08 26.56
C ALA A 533 -1.16 -0.06 26.75
N ARG A 534 -1.79 -0.85 25.86
CA ARG A 534 -3.21 -1.24 25.77
C ARG A 534 -4.07 -0.39 24.84
N LEU A 535 -3.98 -0.70 23.55
CA LEU A 535 -5.12 -1.04 22.70
C LEU A 535 -4.74 -2.24 21.83
#